data_AF-A0A401IIG5-F1
#
_entry.id   AF-A0A401IIG5-F1
#
_cell.length_a   1.000
_cell.length_b   1.000
_cell.length_c   1.000
_cell.angle_alpha   90.00
_cell.angle_beta   90.00
_cell.angle_gamma   90.00
#
_symmetry.space_group_name_H-M   'P 1'
#
loop_
_entity.id
_entity.type
_entity.pdbx_description
1 polymer ?
#
loop_
_entity_poly.entity_id
_entity_poly.type
_entity_poly.pdbx_seq_one_letter_code
_entity_poly.pdbx_strand_id
1 'polypeptide(L)'
;MSLLLTQNLNQLETLLNLSELQNNESEELLIISGVSWSIYEQWLNIMGDKSQFRVTYLEGMLQIMSPSRRHESYKKLLGMLLEAYLFEAEIRFYPLGSTTFRSQEASKSVSSDKLCFIITNKGL
;
A
#
# COMPACT_ATOMS: atom_id res chain seq x y z
N MET A 1 23.52 -18.36 -0.94
CA MET A 1 22.26 -17.67 -0.57
C MET A 1 22.07 -16.30 -1.26
N SER A 2 23.01 -15.83 -2.12
CA SER A 2 22.99 -14.47 -2.70
C SER A 2 22.37 -14.34 -4.11
N LEU A 3 22.23 -15.42 -4.88
CA LEU A 3 21.78 -15.35 -6.29
C LEU A 3 20.27 -15.12 -6.45
N LEU A 4 19.46 -15.74 -5.59
CA LEU A 4 17.99 -15.60 -5.63
C LEU A 4 17.53 -14.17 -5.31
N LEU A 5 18.18 -13.52 -4.34
CA LEU A 5 17.87 -12.14 -3.96
C LEU A 5 18.22 -11.15 -5.07
N THR A 6 19.36 -11.33 -5.73
CA THR A 6 19.79 -10.48 -6.85
C THR A 6 18.93 -10.69 -8.09
N GLN A 7 18.50 -11.93 -8.35
CA GLN A 7 17.59 -12.23 -9.46
C GLN A 7 16.20 -11.61 -9.24
N ASN A 8 15.68 -11.65 -8.01
CA ASN A 8 14.43 -10.99 -7.64
C ASN A 8 14.55 -9.45 -7.70
N LEU A 9 15.68 -8.87 -7.31
CA LEU A 9 15.94 -7.42 -7.41
C LEU A 9 15.92 -6.94 -8.87
N ASN A 10 16.61 -7.65 -9.77
CA ASN A 10 16.63 -7.31 -11.20
C ASN A 10 15.24 -7.45 -11.85
N GLN A 11 14.49 -8.49 -11.50
CA GLN A 11 13.10 -8.64 -11.98
C GLN A 11 12.21 -7.49 -11.51
N LEU A 12 12.41 -7.02 -10.28
CA LEU A 12 11.64 -5.92 -9.73
C LEU A 12 12.02 -4.59 -10.37
N GLU A 13 13.31 -4.28 -10.53
CA GLU A 13 13.74 -3.11 -11.31
C GLU A 13 13.15 -3.11 -12.73
N THR A 14 13.05 -4.28 -13.35
CA THR A 14 12.43 -4.42 -14.68
C THR A 14 10.94 -4.10 -14.61
N LEU A 15 10.20 -4.60 -13.61
CA LEU A 15 8.78 -4.29 -13.40
C LEU A 15 8.55 -2.81 -13.06
N LEU A 16 9.41 -2.20 -12.24
CA LEU A 16 9.35 -0.77 -11.90
C LEU A 16 9.53 0.09 -13.15
N ASN A 17 10.49 -0.24 -14.00
CA ASN A 17 10.72 0.49 -15.26
C ASN A 17 9.60 0.27 -16.29
N LEU A 18 9.05 -0.94 -16.38
CA LEU A 18 7.96 -1.25 -17.32
C LEU A 18 6.66 -0.55 -16.94
N SER A 19 6.33 -0.50 -15.66
CA SER A 19 5.14 0.19 -15.15
C SER A 19 5.25 1.72 -15.24
N GLU A 20 6.45 2.29 -15.10
CA GLU A 20 6.70 3.73 -15.37
C GLU A 20 6.44 4.10 -16.86
N LEU A 21 6.49 3.13 -17.77
CA LEU A 21 6.26 3.33 -19.21
C LEU A 21 4.82 3.05 -19.67
N GLN A 22 4.00 2.37 -18.86
CA GLN A 22 2.61 2.07 -19.21
C GLN A 22 1.64 3.14 -18.69
N ASN A 23 0.67 3.54 -19.53
CA ASN A 23 -0.51 4.26 -19.05
C ASN A 23 -1.25 3.34 -18.07
N ASN A 24 -1.26 3.74 -16.80
CA ASN A 24 -1.62 2.94 -15.62
C ASN A 24 -3.13 2.60 -15.54
N GLU A 25 -3.64 1.87 -16.54
CA GLU A 25 -5.03 1.40 -16.67
C GLU A 25 -5.20 -0.02 -16.11
N SER A 26 -4.14 -0.84 -16.10
CA SER A 26 -4.14 -2.19 -15.53
C SER A 26 -3.49 -2.21 -14.16
N GLU A 27 -4.05 -3.02 -13.25
CA GLU A 27 -3.41 -3.32 -11.97
C GLU A 27 -2.37 -4.41 -12.16
N GLU A 28 -1.18 -4.19 -11.60
CA GLU A 28 -0.14 -5.22 -11.54
C GLU A 28 0.08 -5.64 -10.09
N LEU A 29 0.22 -6.95 -9.89
CA LEU A 29 0.40 -7.54 -8.57
C LEU A 29 1.54 -8.55 -8.58
N LEU A 30 2.54 -8.30 -7.73
CA LEU A 30 3.66 -9.19 -7.49
C LEU A 30 3.61 -9.70 -6.04
N ILE A 31 3.75 -11.02 -5.87
CA ILE A 31 3.80 -11.67 -4.56
C ILE A 31 5.09 -12.47 -4.45
N ILE A 32 5.84 -12.26 -3.38
CA ILE A 32 7.10 -12.93 -3.09
C ILE A 32 7.01 -13.57 -1.70
N SER A 33 7.19 -14.89 -1.62
CA SER A 33 7.19 -15.65 -0.37
C SER A 33 8.60 -15.84 0.20
N GLY A 34 8.71 -16.02 1.51
CA GLY A 34 9.98 -16.31 2.19
C GLY A 34 10.85 -15.08 2.42
N VAL A 35 10.25 -13.89 2.40
CA VAL A 35 10.93 -12.61 2.62
C VAL A 35 11.02 -12.37 4.12
N SER A 36 12.19 -12.03 4.65
CA SER A 36 12.31 -11.65 6.07
C SER A 36 11.87 -10.19 6.30
N TRP A 37 11.52 -9.85 7.53
CA TRP A 37 11.16 -8.48 7.90
C TRP A 37 12.27 -7.46 7.55
N SER A 38 13.54 -7.81 7.80
CA SER A 38 14.66 -6.92 7.47
C SER A 38 14.81 -6.68 5.97
N ILE A 39 14.51 -7.68 5.14
CA ILE A 39 14.47 -7.49 3.70
C ILE A 39 13.31 -6.54 3.37
N TYR A 40 12.10 -6.79 3.88
CA TYR A 40 10.97 -5.89 3.68
C TYR A 40 11.29 -4.41 4.00
N GLU A 41 11.97 -4.12 5.12
CA GLU A 41 12.38 -2.76 5.47
C GLU A 41 13.39 -2.15 4.49
N GLN A 42 14.36 -2.93 4.01
CA GLN A 42 15.29 -2.49 2.97
C GLN A 42 14.56 -2.15 1.67
N TRP A 43 13.59 -2.99 1.29
CA TRP A 43 12.77 -2.77 0.09
C TRP A 43 11.91 -1.53 0.20
N LEU A 44 11.30 -1.27 1.37
CA LEU A 44 10.59 -0.02 1.61
C LEU A 44 11.49 1.20 1.42
N ASN A 45 12.72 1.16 1.94
CA ASN A 45 13.66 2.27 1.79
C ASN A 45 14.09 2.50 0.33
N ILE A 46 14.25 1.42 -0.46
CA ILE A 46 14.59 1.51 -1.89
C ILE A 46 13.43 2.11 -2.69
N MET A 47 12.20 1.66 -2.41
CA MET A 47 11.00 2.12 -3.11
C MET A 47 10.65 3.58 -2.76
N GLY A 48 10.98 4.00 -1.54
CA GLY A 48 10.69 5.35 -1.04
C GLY A 48 9.20 5.67 -1.04
N ASP A 49 8.86 6.95 -0.97
CA ASP A 49 7.47 7.44 -1.04
C ASP A 49 6.92 7.48 -2.48
N LYS A 50 7.47 6.66 -3.40
CA LYS A 50 6.97 6.59 -4.78
C LYS A 50 5.51 6.09 -4.76
N SER A 51 4.59 7.05 -4.91
CA SER A 51 3.12 6.87 -4.82
C SER A 51 2.55 5.78 -5.74
N GLN A 52 3.28 5.40 -6.78
CA GLN A 52 2.81 4.47 -7.81
C GLN A 52 2.80 3.00 -7.38
N PHE A 53 3.48 2.62 -6.29
CA PHE A 53 3.40 1.26 -5.77
C PHE A 53 2.93 1.21 -4.32
N ARG A 54 2.22 0.13 -3.99
CA ARG A 54 1.77 -0.22 -2.64
C ARG A 54 2.50 -1.48 -2.22
N VAL A 55 3.13 -1.44 -1.05
CA VAL A 55 3.90 -2.56 -0.51
C VAL A 55 3.25 -3.02 0.81
N THR A 56 2.80 -4.27 0.82
CA THR A 56 2.19 -4.94 1.97
C THR A 56 3.07 -6.13 2.37
N TYR A 57 3.17 -6.42 3.66
CA TYR A 57 3.93 -7.55 4.17
C TYR A 57 3.11 -8.33 5.19
N LEU A 58 3.00 -9.64 5.02
CA LEU A 58 2.25 -10.50 5.92
C LEU A 58 3.00 -11.81 6.12
N GLU A 59 3.56 -12.02 7.31
CA GLU A 59 4.11 -13.32 7.76
C GLU A 59 5.08 -13.96 6.74
N GLY A 60 5.96 -13.14 6.15
CA GLY A 60 6.96 -13.59 5.18
C GLY A 60 6.52 -13.54 3.72
N MET A 61 5.28 -13.11 3.46
CA MET A 61 4.81 -12.75 2.12
C MET A 61 4.91 -11.25 1.90
N LEU A 62 5.70 -10.86 0.91
CA LEU A 62 5.79 -9.49 0.40
C LEU A 62 4.88 -9.36 -0.80
N GLN A 63 4.00 -8.37 -0.78
CA GLN A 63 3.10 -8.03 -1.86
C GLN A 63 3.43 -6.63 -2.37
N ILE A 64 3.61 -6.48 -3.67
CA ILE A 64 3.82 -5.20 -4.35
C ILE A 64 2.74 -5.04 -5.40
N MET A 65 1.96 -3.96 -5.30
CA MET A 65 0.87 -3.65 -6.22
C MET A 65 1.11 -2.31 -6.88
N SER A 66 0.85 -2.22 -8.19
CA SER A 66 0.70 -0.96 -8.91
C SER A 66 -0.80 -0.69 -9.09
N PRO A 67 -1.43 0.16 -8.26
CA PRO A 67 -2.83 0.51 -8.44
C PRO A 67 -3.04 1.29 -9.74
N SER A 68 -4.07 0.91 -10.48
CA SER A 68 -4.50 1.64 -11.67
C SER A 68 -5.06 3.03 -11.30
N ARG A 69 -5.05 3.96 -12.27
CA ARG A 69 -5.72 5.27 -12.13
C ARG A 69 -7.20 5.12 -11.80
N ARG A 70 -7.84 4.10 -12.35
CA ARG A 70 -9.25 3.77 -12.09
C ARG A 70 -9.45 3.35 -10.63
N HIS A 71 -8.57 2.51 -10.08
CA HIS A 71 -8.59 2.14 -8.67
C HIS A 71 -8.50 3.37 -7.77
N GLU A 72 -7.50 4.23 -8.01
CA GLU A 72 -7.30 5.45 -7.21
C GLU A 72 -8.47 6.43 -7.35
N SER A 73 -9.08 6.53 -8.53
CA SER A 73 -10.27 7.36 -8.77
C SER A 73 -11.49 6.86 -7.98
N TYR A 74 -11.74 5.55 -7.98
CA TYR A 74 -12.85 4.96 -7.21
C TYR A 74 -12.64 5.05 -5.72
N LYS A 75 -11.41 4.81 -5.25
CA LYS A 75 -11.04 5.05 -3.87
C LYS A 75 -11.32 6.49 -3.47
N LYS A 76 -10.94 7.48 -4.28
CA LYS A 76 -11.22 8.89 -3.98
C LYS A 76 -12.71 9.19 -3.91
N LEU A 77 -13.50 8.67 -4.84
CA LEU A 77 -14.95 8.89 -4.87
C LEU A 77 -15.65 8.29 -3.65
N LEU A 78 -15.30 7.06 -3.27
CA LEU A 78 -15.80 6.44 -2.04
C LEU A 78 -15.43 7.25 -0.80
N GLY A 79 -14.27 7.90 -0.82
CA GLY A 79 -13.80 8.72 0.28
C GLY A 79 -14.65 9.94 0.49
N MET A 80 -14.86 10.68 -0.60
CA MET A 80 -15.74 11.84 -0.60
C MET A 80 -17.15 11.48 -0.14
N LEU A 81 -17.68 10.32 -0.55
CA LEU A 81 -19.01 9.88 -0.12
C LEU A 81 -19.06 9.60 1.39
N LEU A 82 -18.07 8.89 1.93
CA LEU A 82 -18.00 8.58 3.36
C LEU A 82 -17.78 9.85 4.19
N GLU A 83 -16.91 10.75 3.75
CA GLU A 83 -16.68 12.04 4.39
C GLU A 83 -17.96 12.88 4.44
N ALA A 84 -18.68 12.97 3.32
CA ALA A 84 -19.97 13.66 3.27
C ALA A 84 -20.99 13.04 4.24
N TYR A 85 -21.11 11.72 4.26
CA TYR A 85 -22.00 11.03 5.19
C TYR A 85 -21.64 11.27 6.66
N LEU A 86 -20.36 11.12 7.03
CA LEU A 86 -19.91 11.29 8.41
C LEU A 86 -20.06 12.74 8.87
N PHE A 87 -19.84 13.70 7.97
CA PHE A 87 -20.06 15.12 8.23
C PHE A 87 -21.53 15.42 8.51
N GLU A 88 -22.44 14.95 7.65
CA GLU A 88 -23.90 15.12 7.84
C GLU A 88 -24.42 14.39 9.08
N ALA A 89 -23.85 13.24 9.43
CA ALA A 89 -24.19 12.48 10.62
C ALA A 89 -23.59 13.06 11.93
N GLU A 90 -22.86 14.18 11.87
CA GLU A 90 -22.09 14.78 12.96
C GLU A 90 -21.13 13.80 13.69
N ILE A 91 -20.62 12.81 12.96
CA ILE A 91 -19.67 11.83 13.47
C ILE A 91 -18.28 12.43 13.31
N ARG A 92 -17.51 12.53 14.40
CA ARG A 92 -16.13 13.01 14.32
C ARG A 92 -15.24 11.98 13.65
N PHE A 93 -14.59 12.38 12.57
CA PHE A 93 -13.67 11.55 11.80
C PHE A 93 -12.38 12.30 11.47
N TYR A 94 -11.31 11.52 11.24
CA TYR A 94 -10.03 12.02 10.75
C TYR A 94 -9.64 11.22 9.50
N PRO A 95 -9.61 11.83 8.30
CA PRO A 95 -9.19 11.14 7.09
C PRO A 95 -7.68 10.90 7.13
N LEU A 96 -7.25 9.64 7.01
CA LEU A 96 -5.84 9.24 7.01
C LEU A 96 -5.31 8.92 5.61
N GLY A 97 -6.15 8.94 4.58
CA GLY A 97 -5.75 8.62 3.21
C GLY A 97 -5.09 7.25 3.09
N SER A 98 -4.01 7.17 2.30
CA SER A 98 -3.20 5.97 2.08
C SER A 98 -2.15 5.77 3.19
N THR A 99 -2.60 5.67 4.45
CA THR A 99 -1.68 5.43 5.58
C THR A 99 -1.33 3.95 5.69
N THR A 100 -0.04 3.64 5.87
CA THR A 100 0.45 2.27 6.08
C THR A 100 0.67 2.00 7.56
N PHE A 101 0.00 0.98 8.09
CA PHE A 101 0.17 0.52 9.47
C PHE A 101 1.18 -0.64 9.52
N ARG A 102 2.13 -0.56 10.44
CA ARG A 102 3.25 -1.50 10.54
C ARG A 102 3.38 -2.03 11.96
N SER A 103 3.57 -3.33 12.10
CA SER A 103 3.91 -4.01 13.34
C SER A 103 4.90 -5.13 13.06
N GLN A 104 6.15 -4.92 13.48
CA GLN A 104 7.20 -5.92 13.40
C GLN A 104 6.89 -7.12 14.29
N GLU A 105 6.37 -6.87 15.50
CA GLU A 105 5.95 -7.92 16.46
C GLU A 105 4.90 -8.85 15.86
N ALA A 106 3.95 -8.30 15.09
CA ALA A 106 2.93 -9.08 14.39
C ALA A 106 3.39 -9.59 13.02
N SER A 107 4.63 -9.28 12.58
CA SER A 107 5.14 -9.53 11.23
C SER A 107 4.16 -9.09 10.13
N LYS A 108 3.54 -7.92 10.33
CA LYS A 108 2.46 -7.40 9.51
C LYS A 108 2.70 -5.94 9.15
N SER A 109 2.53 -5.66 7.88
CA SER A 109 2.38 -4.32 7.35
C SER A 109 1.21 -4.33 6.40
N VAL A 110 0.24 -3.47 6.69
CA VAL A 110 -0.93 -3.27 5.85
C VAL A 110 -0.86 -1.85 5.36
N SER A 111 -0.57 -1.67 4.05
CA SER A 111 -0.90 -0.39 3.44
C SER A 111 -2.42 -0.32 3.41
N SER A 112 -2.98 0.72 4.02
CA SER A 112 -4.38 0.97 3.81
C SER A 112 -4.52 1.55 2.42
N ASP A 113 -4.72 0.66 1.45
CA ASP A 113 -5.28 1.03 0.15
C ASP A 113 -6.72 1.54 0.35
N LYS A 114 -7.28 1.39 1.56
CA LYS A 114 -8.60 1.82 1.96
C LYS A 114 -8.57 3.22 2.54
N LEU A 115 -9.67 3.91 2.35
CA LEU A 115 -10.03 5.07 3.15
C LEU A 115 -10.00 4.70 4.62
N CYS A 116 -8.99 5.19 5.32
CA CYS A 116 -8.90 5.05 6.76
C CYS A 116 -9.48 6.28 7.43
N PHE A 117 -10.47 6.05 8.27
CA PHE A 117 -11.05 7.05 9.17
C PHE A 117 -10.87 6.58 10.60
N ILE A 118 -10.33 7.44 11.45
CA ILE A 118 -10.47 7.25 12.89
C ILE A 118 -11.80 7.87 13.29
N ILE A 119 -12.74 7.05 13.76
CA ILE A 119 -14.02 7.50 14.31
C ILE A 119 -13.87 7.61 15.82
N THR A 120 -14.21 8.78 16.37
CA THR A 120 -14.22 8.99 17.82
C THR A 120 -15.64 9.15 18.32
N ASN A 121 -15.98 8.51 19.43
CA ASN A 121 -17.26 8.73 20.08
C ASN A 121 -17.26 10.12 20.76
N LYS A 122 -18.39 10.83 20.77
CA LYS A 122 -18.53 12.10 21.50
C LYS A 122 -18.45 11.79 23.02
N GLY A 123 -17.26 11.92 23.62
CA GLY A 123 -17.08 11.77 25.07
C GLY A 123 -15.63 11.66 25.54
N LEU A 124 -14.89 12.76 25.46
CA LEU A 124 -13.82 13.15 26.40
C LEU A 124 -13.93 14.67 26.58
#